data_AF-A0A7U6Y358-F1
#
_entry.id   AF-A0A7U6Y358-F1
#
_cell.length_a   1.000
_cell.length_b   1.000
_cell.length_c   1.000
_cell.angle_alpha   90.00
_cell.angle_beta   90.00
_cell.angle_gamma   90.00
#
_symmetry.space_group_name_H-M   'P 1'
#
loop_
_entity.id
_entity.type
_entity.pdbx_description
1 polymer ?
#
loop_
_entity_poly.entity_id
_entity_poly.type
_entity_poly.pdbx_seq_one_letter_code
_entity_poly.pdbx_strand_id
1 'polypeptide(L)'
;MTDKRPAILAVVLVALGVFLAVSAKQLAYRYEPDPVGGFTRDVPKNLDGMWGEKGDCSSKSARTLDFMDGGFRWKKGGVSGGRDNYGLVRGLYKYDLGASRVFFKLNETSEDTVSHTEPEYDITIAGDTMVRRHVYDGFSEVFQRCRNQEPKREVPKW
;
A
#
# COMPACT_ATOMS: atom_id res chain seq x y z
N MET A 1 -39.89 -8.76 -44.87
CA MET A 1 -39.67 -7.90 -43.68
C MET A 1 -39.19 -8.79 -42.55
N THR A 2 -37.90 -8.83 -42.28
CA THR A 2 -37.32 -9.61 -41.18
C THR A 2 -37.50 -8.85 -39.88
N ASP A 3 -38.18 -9.47 -38.92
CA ASP A 3 -38.41 -8.90 -37.59
C ASP A 3 -37.08 -8.79 -36.83
N LYS A 4 -36.63 -7.55 -36.60
CA LYS A 4 -35.35 -7.24 -35.93
C LYS A 4 -35.48 -7.17 -34.40
N ARG A 5 -36.69 -7.31 -33.84
CA ARG A 5 -36.95 -7.25 -32.40
C ARG A 5 -36.15 -8.24 -31.54
N PRO A 6 -35.95 -9.52 -31.93
CA PRO A 6 -35.18 -10.46 -31.10
C PRO A 6 -33.70 -10.11 -31.02
N ALA A 7 -33.12 -9.54 -32.08
CA ALA A 7 -31.72 -9.14 -32.11
C ALA A 7 -31.43 -7.95 -31.18
N ILE A 8 -32.35 -6.98 -31.09
CA ILE A 8 -32.20 -5.81 -30.21
C ILE A 8 -32.27 -6.23 -28.74
N LEU A 9 -33.20 -7.14 -28.39
CA LEU A 9 -33.34 -7.62 -27.01
C LEU A 9 -32.08 -8.36 -26.54
N ALA A 10 -31.48 -9.21 -27.40
CA ALA A 10 -30.25 -9.93 -27.09
C ALA A 10 -29.08 -8.97 -26.83
N VAL A 11 -28.92 -7.92 -27.64
CA VAL A 11 -27.87 -6.92 -27.45
C VAL A 11 -28.03 -6.15 -26.13
N VAL A 12 -29.26 -5.78 -25.77
CA VAL A 12 -29.54 -5.09 -24.50
C VAL A 12 -29.21 -5.97 -23.30
N LEU A 13 -29.57 -7.25 -23.33
CA LEU A 13 -29.29 -8.18 -22.22
C LEU A 13 -27.78 -8.42 -22.05
N VAL A 14 -27.04 -8.55 -23.16
CA VAL A 14 -25.57 -8.68 -23.11
C VAL A 14 -24.92 -7.42 -22.54
N ALA A 15 -25.35 -6.23 -23.00
CA ALA A 15 -24.82 -4.97 -22.48
C ALA A 15 -25.10 -4.79 -20.98
N LEU A 16 -26.29 -5.17 -20.51
CA LEU A 16 -26.66 -5.12 -19.10
C LEU A 16 -25.81 -6.09 -18.25
N GLY A 17 -25.60 -7.31 -18.74
CA GLY A 17 -24.76 -8.30 -18.08
C GLY A 17 -23.30 -7.84 -17.94
N VAL A 18 -22.74 -7.24 -18.98
CA VAL A 18 -21.38 -6.66 -18.94
C VAL A 18 -21.32 -5.50 -17.95
N PHE A 19 -22.31 -4.59 -17.96
CA PHE A 19 -22.35 -3.45 -17.04
C PHE A 19 -22.43 -3.90 -15.57
N LEU A 20 -23.24 -4.92 -15.27
CA LEU A 20 -23.35 -5.48 -13.92
C LEU A 20 -22.05 -6.17 -13.47
N ALA A 21 -21.38 -6.92 -14.35
CA ALA A 21 -20.12 -7.57 -14.04
C ALA A 21 -18.98 -6.56 -13.78
N VAL A 22 -18.93 -5.47 -14.53
CA VAL A 22 -17.96 -4.38 -14.32
C VAL A 22 -18.24 -3.65 -13.00
N SER A 23 -19.52 -3.37 -12.71
CA SER A 23 -19.94 -2.68 -11.48
C SER A 23 -19.67 -3.53 -10.23
N ALA A 24 -19.90 -4.84 -10.30
CA ALA A 24 -19.63 -5.76 -9.19
C ALA A 24 -18.13 -5.81 -8.83
N LYS A 25 -17.23 -5.80 -9.83
CA LYS A 25 -15.78 -5.76 -9.60
C LYS A 25 -15.33 -4.43 -8.96
N GLN A 26 -15.94 -3.31 -9.35
CA GLN A 26 -15.66 -2.02 -8.72
C GLN A 26 -16.21 -1.92 -7.28
N LEU A 27 -17.34 -2.55 -6.99
CA LEU A 27 -17.92 -2.62 -5.64
C LEU A 27 -17.13 -3.54 -4.70
N ALA A 28 -16.62 -4.68 -5.19
CA ALA A 28 -15.83 -5.62 -4.39
C ALA A 28 -14.51 -5.01 -3.87
N TYR A 29 -13.88 -4.11 -4.64
CA TYR A 29 -12.69 -3.38 -4.18
C TYR A 29 -12.97 -2.41 -3.03
N ARG A 30 -14.24 -2.02 -2.83
CA ARG A 30 -14.66 -1.02 -1.83
C ARG A 30 -15.15 -1.63 -0.52
N TYR A 31 -15.22 -2.96 -0.40
CA TYR A 31 -15.77 -3.66 0.76
C TYR A 31 -14.70 -4.47 1.50
N GLU A 32 -13.51 -3.91 1.64
CA GLU A 32 -12.53 -4.43 2.58
C GLU A 32 -12.89 -3.83 3.96
N PRO A 33 -13.22 -4.67 4.97
CA PRO A 33 -13.88 -4.24 6.20
C PRO A 33 -13.14 -3.08 6.87
N ASP A 34 -13.88 -2.23 7.59
CA ASP A 34 -13.29 -1.12 8.32
C ASP A 34 -12.19 -1.64 9.27
N PRO A 35 -11.04 -0.94 9.34
CA PRO A 35 -9.92 -1.40 10.14
C PRO A 35 -10.29 -1.48 11.63
N VAL A 36 -10.06 -2.64 12.23
CA VAL A 36 -10.39 -2.94 13.62
C VAL A 36 -9.33 -2.33 14.56
N GLY A 37 -9.72 -1.86 15.75
CA GLY A 37 -8.78 -1.61 16.86
C GLY A 37 -7.98 -0.30 16.82
N GLY A 38 -8.51 0.74 16.18
CA GLY A 38 -7.87 2.06 16.08
C GLY A 38 -6.76 2.13 15.02
N PHE A 39 -6.75 1.16 14.10
CA PHE A 39 -5.97 1.23 12.88
C PHE A 39 -6.73 2.03 11.80
N THR A 40 -6.01 2.61 10.86
CA THR A 40 -6.53 3.35 9.72
C THR A 40 -5.73 3.00 8.46
N ARG A 41 -6.31 3.20 7.28
CA ARG A 41 -5.56 3.12 6.01
C ARG A 41 -4.77 4.40 5.75
N ASP A 42 -5.12 5.50 6.40
CA ASP A 42 -4.50 6.80 6.14
C ASP A 42 -3.04 6.81 6.62
N VAL A 43 -2.11 7.21 5.74
CA VAL A 43 -0.73 7.40 6.14
C VAL A 43 -0.61 8.70 6.96
N PRO A 44 0.11 8.70 8.10
CA PRO A 44 0.35 9.95 8.80
C PRO A 44 1.23 10.87 7.95
N LYS A 45 0.91 12.18 7.93
CA LYS A 45 1.64 13.19 7.13
C LYS A 45 3.16 13.18 7.35
N ASN A 46 3.60 12.89 8.57
CA ASN A 46 5.01 12.85 8.94
C ASN A 46 5.73 11.57 8.47
N LEU A 47 4.99 10.57 7.97
CA LEU A 47 5.52 9.35 7.36
C LEU A 47 5.35 9.35 5.83
N ASP A 48 4.33 10.03 5.32
CA ASP A 48 4.00 10.10 3.88
C ASP A 48 5.22 10.45 3.01
N GLY A 49 5.38 9.71 1.92
CA GLY A 49 6.44 9.88 0.92
C GLY A 49 7.62 8.92 1.05
N MET A 50 8.70 9.28 0.35
CA MET A 50 9.85 8.42 0.13
C MET A 50 10.96 8.62 1.17
N TRP A 51 11.52 7.50 1.60
CA TRP A 51 12.62 7.37 2.55
C TRP A 51 13.70 6.49 1.96
N GLY A 52 14.95 6.96 1.99
CA GLY A 52 16.13 6.26 1.48
C GLY A 52 17.02 5.79 2.61
N GLU A 53 17.60 4.59 2.47
CA GLU A 53 18.62 4.11 3.39
C GLU A 53 19.82 5.06 3.36
N LYS A 54 20.23 5.58 4.53
CA LYS A 54 21.28 6.62 4.66
C LYS A 54 21.01 7.89 3.83
N GLY A 55 19.76 8.15 3.47
CA GLY A 55 19.36 9.29 2.64
C GLY A 55 19.60 9.12 1.14
N ASP A 56 20.04 7.94 0.70
CA ASP A 56 20.20 7.65 -0.71
C ASP A 56 18.86 7.23 -1.33
N CYS A 57 18.34 8.08 -2.21
CA CYS A 57 17.04 7.92 -2.85
C CYS A 57 17.15 7.68 -4.37
N SER A 58 18.33 7.88 -4.94
CA SER A 58 18.49 7.97 -6.40
C SER A 58 19.55 7.04 -6.97
N SER A 59 20.45 6.50 -6.14
CA SER A 59 21.47 5.59 -6.68
C SER A 59 20.84 4.31 -7.22
N LYS A 60 21.56 3.64 -8.12
CA LYS A 60 21.16 2.33 -8.65
C LYS A 60 21.11 1.25 -7.58
N SER A 61 21.80 1.43 -6.46
CA SER A 61 21.80 0.52 -5.31
C SER A 61 20.89 0.99 -4.18
N ALA A 62 20.16 2.09 -4.38
CA ALA A 62 19.35 2.69 -3.33
C ALA A 62 18.28 1.70 -2.84
N ARG A 63 18.15 1.60 -1.52
CA ARG A 63 17.04 0.93 -0.87
C ARG A 63 16.09 1.99 -0.36
N THR A 64 14.87 1.97 -0.87
CA THR A 64 13.87 3.00 -0.56
C THR A 64 12.56 2.39 -0.10
N LEU A 65 11.87 3.11 0.78
CA LEU A 65 10.51 2.86 1.20
C LEU A 65 9.67 4.09 0.85
N ASP A 66 8.54 3.91 0.22
CA ASP A 66 7.64 4.99 -0.17
C ASP A 66 6.26 4.72 0.42
N PHE A 67 5.93 5.43 1.49
CA PHE A 67 4.70 5.24 2.28
C PHE A 67 3.56 6.04 1.67
N MET A 68 2.37 5.41 1.63
CA MET A 68 1.13 5.99 1.11
C MET A 68 -0.07 5.37 1.83
N ASP A 69 -1.27 5.85 1.54
CA ASP A 69 -2.48 5.25 2.11
C ASP A 69 -2.57 3.76 1.77
N GLY A 70 -2.82 2.94 2.78
CA GLY A 70 -2.95 1.49 2.68
C GLY A 70 -1.64 0.71 2.56
N GLY A 71 -0.46 1.34 2.71
CA GLY A 71 0.80 0.61 2.76
C GLY A 71 2.02 1.34 2.22
N PHE A 72 3.04 0.59 1.80
CA PHE A 72 4.25 1.18 1.23
C PHE A 72 4.80 0.37 0.07
N ARG A 73 5.44 1.07 -0.87
CA ARG A 73 6.27 0.47 -1.90
C ARG A 73 7.68 0.35 -1.36
N TRP A 74 8.37 -0.73 -1.70
CA TRP A 74 9.80 -0.86 -1.45
C TRP A 74 10.54 -1.10 -2.75
N LYS A 75 11.77 -0.58 -2.79
CA LYS A 75 12.75 -0.86 -3.84
C LYS A 75 14.05 -1.28 -3.18
N LYS A 76 14.70 -2.29 -3.75
CA LYS A 76 16.08 -2.66 -3.46
C LYS A 76 16.85 -2.65 -4.78
N GLY A 77 17.66 -1.61 -4.97
CA GLY A 77 18.49 -1.48 -6.15
C GLY A 77 19.68 -2.44 -6.19
N GLY A 78 20.21 -2.70 -7.38
CA GLY A 78 21.50 -3.39 -7.55
C GLY A 78 21.51 -4.86 -7.12
N VAL A 79 20.38 -5.57 -7.19
CA VAL A 79 20.32 -7.00 -6.89
C VAL A 79 21.01 -7.80 -8.01
N SER A 80 21.69 -8.91 -7.65
CA SER A 80 22.51 -9.74 -8.54
C SER A 80 21.93 -9.88 -9.95
N GLY A 81 22.68 -9.40 -10.95
CA GLY A 81 22.25 -9.32 -12.35
C GLY A 81 21.80 -7.94 -12.82
N GLY A 82 21.97 -6.88 -12.00
CA GLY A 82 21.77 -5.50 -12.42
C GLY A 82 20.31 -5.06 -12.54
N ARG A 83 19.38 -5.83 -11.97
CA ARG A 83 17.95 -5.52 -11.95
C ARG A 83 17.54 -4.98 -10.58
N ASP A 84 16.67 -3.98 -10.59
CA ASP A 84 16.05 -3.45 -9.39
C ASP A 84 14.91 -4.39 -8.96
N ASN A 85 14.86 -4.74 -7.68
CA ASN A 85 13.72 -5.44 -7.10
C ASN A 85 12.76 -4.43 -6.50
N TYR A 86 11.47 -4.65 -6.68
CA TYR A 86 10.41 -3.82 -6.14
C TYR A 86 9.27 -4.67 -5.60
N GLY A 87 8.50 -4.11 -4.68
CA GLY A 87 7.28 -4.73 -4.21
C GLY A 87 6.34 -3.71 -3.56
N LEU A 88 5.11 -4.16 -3.35
CA LEU A 88 4.08 -3.42 -2.63
C LEU A 88 3.73 -4.21 -1.37
N VAL A 89 3.73 -3.51 -0.24
CA VAL A 89 3.30 -4.05 1.04
C VAL A 89 2.01 -3.34 1.39
N ARG A 90 0.92 -4.10 1.58
CA ARG A 90 -0.38 -3.58 1.98
C ARG A 90 -0.58 -3.73 3.48
N GLY A 91 -1.21 -2.75 4.10
CA GLY A 91 -1.43 -2.77 5.53
C GLY A 91 -2.18 -1.57 6.06
N LEU A 92 -2.15 -1.44 7.38
CA LEU A 92 -2.87 -0.45 8.16
C LEU A 92 -1.90 0.23 9.14
N TYR A 93 -2.21 1.48 9.49
CA TYR A 93 -1.44 2.32 10.39
C TYR A 93 -2.19 2.55 11.69
N LYS A 94 -1.47 2.69 12.80
CA LYS A 94 -2.00 3.20 14.06
C LYS A 94 -0.98 4.15 14.67
N TYR A 95 -1.40 5.38 14.97
CA TYR A 95 -0.51 6.45 15.42
C TYR A 95 -1.23 7.46 16.30
N ASP A 96 -0.46 8.24 17.05
CA ASP A 96 -0.93 9.32 17.92
C ASP A 96 -0.95 10.69 17.20
N LEU A 97 -1.48 11.71 17.89
CA LEU A 97 -1.44 13.09 17.42
C LEU A 97 0.03 13.54 17.29
N GLY A 98 0.46 13.84 16.07
CA GLY A 98 1.85 14.18 15.74
C GLY A 98 2.62 13.05 15.08
N ALA A 99 2.14 11.80 15.21
CA ALA A 99 2.65 10.61 14.51
C ALA A 99 4.18 10.45 14.59
N SER A 100 4.77 10.76 15.74
CA SER A 100 6.18 10.47 16.01
C SER A 100 6.42 8.98 16.17
N ARG A 101 5.37 8.22 16.51
CA ARG A 101 5.39 6.76 16.58
C ARG A 101 4.20 6.20 15.82
N VAL A 102 4.46 5.24 14.93
CA VAL A 102 3.48 4.63 14.03
C VAL A 102 3.65 3.12 14.09
N PHE A 103 2.57 2.43 14.43
CA PHE A 103 2.48 0.98 14.30
C PHE A 103 1.93 0.64 12.92
N PHE A 104 2.60 -0.25 12.21
CA PHE A 104 2.16 -0.75 10.92
C PHE A 104 1.79 -2.22 11.02
N LYS A 105 0.60 -2.54 10.54
CA LYS A 105 0.04 -3.88 10.49
C LYS A 105 -0.11 -4.34 9.03
N LEU A 106 0.31 -5.55 8.68
CA LEU A 106 0.13 -6.14 7.35
C LEU A 106 -1.32 -6.55 7.13
N ASN A 107 -1.82 -6.36 5.92
CA ASN A 107 -3.08 -7.00 5.51
C ASN A 107 -2.77 -8.47 5.20
N GLU A 108 -3.24 -9.37 6.05
CA GLU A 108 -3.20 -10.81 5.79
C GLU A 108 -4.03 -11.11 4.55
N THR A 109 -3.38 -11.64 3.51
CA THR A 109 -4.06 -12.15 2.33
C THR A 109 -4.65 -13.53 2.65
N SER A 110 -5.78 -13.54 3.37
CA SER A 110 -6.85 -14.56 3.44
C SER A 110 -6.52 -16.08 3.53
N GLU A 111 -5.28 -16.55 3.65
CA GLU A 111 -4.97 -17.98 3.73
C GLU A 111 -4.39 -18.44 5.06
N ASP A 112 -3.84 -17.55 5.89
CA ASP A 112 -3.41 -17.89 7.24
C ASP A 112 -4.51 -17.53 8.26
N THR A 113 -4.99 -18.56 8.94
CA THR A 113 -6.06 -18.48 9.96
C THR A 113 -5.59 -17.90 11.30
N VAL A 114 -4.31 -17.54 11.40
CA VAL A 114 -3.75 -16.89 12.58
C VAL A 114 -3.82 -15.39 12.35
N SER A 115 -4.93 -14.78 12.75
CA SER A 115 -5.02 -13.32 12.75
C SER A 115 -4.00 -12.76 13.74
N HIS A 116 -2.88 -12.24 13.23
CA HIS A 116 -1.97 -11.45 14.01
C HIS A 116 -2.68 -10.15 14.34
N THR A 117 -3.16 -10.02 15.57
CA THR A 117 -3.80 -8.78 16.05
C THR A 117 -2.78 -7.69 16.32
N GLU A 118 -1.50 -8.06 16.41
CA GLU A 118 -0.36 -7.20 16.70
C GLU A 118 0.23 -6.57 15.42
N PRO A 119 0.85 -5.39 15.51
CA PRO A 119 1.58 -4.79 14.39
C PRO A 119 2.91 -5.52 14.14
N GLU A 120 3.33 -5.64 12.88
CA GLU A 120 4.62 -6.21 12.51
C GLU A 120 5.76 -5.19 12.62
N TYR A 121 5.46 -3.89 12.49
CA TYR A 121 6.47 -2.84 12.59
C TYR A 121 6.08 -1.73 13.58
N ASP A 122 7.08 -1.28 14.33
CA ASP A 122 7.08 -0.05 15.11
C ASP A 122 8.00 0.96 14.41
N ILE A 123 7.43 2.07 13.95
CA ILE A 123 8.10 3.09 13.16
C ILE A 123 8.18 4.37 13.98
N THR A 124 9.38 4.82 14.30
CA THR A 124 9.63 6.08 15.00
C THR A 124 10.18 7.12 14.04
N ILE A 125 9.66 8.34 14.12
CA ILE A 125 10.00 9.46 13.23
C ILE A 125 10.52 10.62 14.07
N ALA A 126 11.72 11.10 13.74
CA ALA A 126 12.35 12.26 14.35
C ALA A 126 12.90 13.19 13.25
N GLY A 127 12.11 14.20 12.88
CA GLY A 127 12.41 15.09 11.77
C GLY A 127 12.50 14.33 10.45
N ASP A 128 13.67 14.36 9.80
CA ASP A 128 13.93 13.65 8.54
C ASP A 128 14.53 12.26 8.73
N THR A 129 14.58 11.75 9.96
CA THR A 129 15.06 10.39 10.25
C THR A 129 13.89 9.51 10.67
N MET A 130 13.83 8.31 10.10
CA MET A 130 12.88 7.27 10.46
C MET A 130 13.66 6.04 10.92
N VAL A 131 13.23 5.46 12.04
CA VAL A 131 13.67 4.14 12.49
C VAL A 131 12.50 3.19 12.37
N ARG A 132 12.63 2.15 11.55
CA ARG A 132 11.65 1.07 11.44
C ARG A 132 12.19 -0.15 12.17
N ARG A 133 11.45 -0.61 13.18
CA ARG A 133 11.78 -1.82 13.93
C ARG A 133 10.73 -2.88 13.66
N HIS A 134 11.17 -4.09 13.33
CA HIS A 134 10.29 -5.24 13.24
C HIS A 134 10.02 -5.79 14.66
N VAL A 135 8.75 -6.00 14.99
CA VAL A 135 8.30 -6.24 16.38
C VAL A 135 8.76 -7.60 16.89
N TYR A 136 8.77 -8.62 16.04
CA TYR A 136 9.04 -10.00 16.45
C TYR A 136 10.52 -10.33 16.65
N ASP A 137 11.41 -9.82 15.80
CA ASP A 137 12.85 -10.10 15.87
C ASP A 137 13.67 -8.92 16.43
N GLY A 138 13.04 -7.75 16.60
CA GLY A 138 13.68 -6.54 17.07
C GLY A 138 14.65 -5.89 16.08
N PHE A 139 14.75 -6.41 14.85
CA PHE A 139 15.65 -5.86 13.83
C PHE A 139 15.23 -4.43 13.49
N SER A 140 16.19 -3.52 13.46
CA SER A 140 15.94 -2.09 13.29
C SER A 140 16.71 -1.55 12.10
N GLU A 141 16.03 -0.71 11.33
CA GLU A 141 16.53 -0.12 10.11
C GLU A 141 16.34 1.39 10.14
N VAL A 142 17.33 2.13 9.68
CA VAL A 142 17.31 3.59 9.68
C VAL A 142 17.22 4.10 8.24
N PHE A 143 16.27 5.00 8.02
CA PHE A 143 16.06 5.67 6.75
C PHE A 143 16.04 7.18 6.97
N GLN A 144 16.34 7.93 5.91
CA GLN A 144 16.20 9.38 5.90
C GLN A 144 15.24 9.83 4.80
N ARG A 145 14.52 10.90 5.05
CA ARG A 145 13.51 11.44 4.15
C ARG A 145 14.14 11.96 2.85
N CYS A 146 13.56 11.58 1.73
CA CYS A 146 13.94 12.07 0.41
C CYS A 146 13.31 13.45 0.15
N ARG A 147 14.05 14.53 0.41
CA ARG A 147 13.53 15.92 0.39
C ARG A 147 13.06 16.45 -0.98
N ASN A 148 13.34 15.74 -2.08
CA ASN A 148 13.06 16.19 -3.45
C ASN A 148 11.98 15.36 -4.18
N GLN A 149 11.09 14.68 -3.46
CA GLN A 149 9.98 13.93 -4.04
C GLN A 149 8.65 14.60 -3.67
N GLU A 150 7.85 15.01 -4.66
CA GLU A 150 6.47 15.42 -4.41
C GLU A 150 5.66 14.21 -3.86
N PRO A 151 4.75 14.39 -2.88
CA PRO A 151 3.94 13.31 -2.36
C PRO A 151 3.09 12.69 -3.48
N LYS A 152 3.34 11.41 -3.80
CA LYS A 152 2.54 10.69 -4.79
C LYS A 152 1.30 10.10 -4.10
N ARG A 153 0.20 10.85 -4.13
CA ARG A 153 -1.10 10.46 -3.55
C ARG A 153 -1.81 9.30 -4.23
N GLU A 154 -1.31 8.81 -5.37
CA GLU A 154 -2.00 7.78 -6.13
C GLU A 154 -1.29 6.43 -6.02
N VAL A 155 -1.99 5.47 -5.40
CA VAL A 155 -1.71 4.04 -5.59
C VAL A 155 -2.05 3.72 -7.05
N PRO A 156 -1.10 3.20 -7.86
CA PRO A 156 -1.41 2.81 -9.23
C PRO A 156 -2.53 1.77 -9.21
N LYS A 157 -3.62 2.06 -9.94
CA LYS A 157 -4.68 1.10 -10.21
C LYS A 157 -4.12 0.08 -11.20
N TRP A 158 -3.80 -1.12 -10.71
CA TRP A 158 -3.49 -2.28 -11.55
C TRP A 158 -4.73 -3.17 -11.66
#